data_AF-A0A645H6C1-F1
#
_entry.id   AF-A0A645H6C1-F1
#
_cell.length_a   1.000
_cell.length_b   1.000
_cell.length_c   1.000
_cell.angle_alpha   90.00
_cell.angle_beta   90.00
_cell.angle_gamma   90.00
#
_symmetry.space_group_name_H-M   'P 1'
#
loop_
_entity.id
_entity.type
_entity.pdbx_description
1 polymer ?
#
loop_
_entity_poly.entity_id
_entity_poly.type
_entity_poly.pdbx_seq_one_letter_code
_entity_poly.pdbx_strand_id
1 'polypeptide(L)'
;MSAASLLGVRNAIYGMQMSRLLGVKGLQRWLAAHWTIDESAATASGQEELAEQRRGFWVAGAGVFALWNLFTLLGALMGNALGDTRRFGLDGAAVAAFLGLLWPRLNAREPVALALACGLVTALAISWVPPGVPILLAAALGAFWGWVRPSEAEQ
;
A
#
# COMPACT_ATOMS: atom_id res chain seq x y z
N MET A 1 14.17 11.13 3.66
CA MET A 1 12.95 11.32 4.49
C MET A 1 11.83 11.78 3.58
N SER A 2 10.92 10.92 3.12
CA SER A 2 9.85 11.34 2.19
C SER A 2 8.61 10.45 2.31
N ALA A 3 8.62 9.23 1.75
CA ALA A 3 7.44 8.34 1.80
C ALA A 3 7.32 7.56 3.13
N ALA A 4 8.42 6.96 3.61
CA ALA A 4 8.41 6.15 4.83
C ALA A 4 8.01 6.95 6.08
N SER A 5 8.38 8.23 6.13
CA SER A 5 7.98 9.14 7.22
C SER A 5 6.49 9.44 7.20
N LEU A 6 5.91 9.72 6.03
CA LEU A 6 4.46 9.94 5.89
C LEU A 6 3.67 8.68 6.24
N LEU A 7 4.15 7.52 5.80
CA LEU A 7 3.58 6.22 6.15
C LEU A 7 3.62 6.00 7.67
N GLY A 8 4.77 6.28 8.31
CA GLY A 8 4.94 6.17 9.75
C GLY A 8 4.01 7.09 10.52
N VAL A 9 3.80 8.33 10.06
CA VAL A 9 2.83 9.27 10.66
C VAL A 9 1.41 8.74 10.52
N ARG A 10 1.01 8.24 9.36
CA ARG A 10 -0.31 7.64 9.14
C ARG A 10 -0.55 6.45 10.08
N ASN A 11 0.42 5.55 10.18
CA ASN A 11 0.34 4.41 11.11
C ASN A 11 0.29 4.85 12.58
N ALA A 12 1.00 5.92 12.95
CA ALA A 12 0.91 6.46 14.30
C ALA A 12 -0.52 6.97 14.62
N ILE A 13 -1.17 7.64 13.67
CA ILE A 13 -2.56 8.09 13.80
C ILE A 13 -3.50 6.89 13.94
N TYR A 14 -3.37 5.88 13.07
CA TYR A 14 -4.16 4.65 13.20
C TYR A 14 -3.94 3.97 14.56
N GLY A 15 -2.70 3.89 15.04
CA GLY A 15 -2.38 3.30 16.35
C GLY A 15 -3.04 4.02 17.52
N MET A 16 -3.11 5.36 17.48
CA MET A 16 -3.82 6.15 18.50
C MET A 16 -5.34 5.92 18.47
N GLN A 17 -5.93 5.81 17.28
CA GLN A 17 -7.36 5.54 17.13
C GLN A 17 -7.71 4.12 17.58
N MET A 18 -6.96 3.12 17.11
CA MET A 18 -7.17 1.71 17.45
C MET A 18 -6.92 1.44 18.93
N SER A 19 -5.91 2.08 19.55
CA SER A 19 -5.68 1.93 21.00
C SER A 19 -6.89 2.38 21.84
N ARG A 20 -7.66 3.38 21.39
CA ARG A 20 -8.88 3.84 22.07
C ARG A 20 -10.05 2.89 21.82
N LEU A 21 -10.24 2.45 20.58
CA LEU A 21 -11.31 1.54 20.17
C LEU A 21 -11.19 0.16 20.84
N LEU A 22 -9.98 -0.40 20.87
CA LEU A 22 -9.71 -1.71 21.46
C LEU A 22 -9.71 -1.68 22.99
N GLY A 23 -9.56 -0.51 23.62
CA GLY A 23 -9.53 -0.37 25.08
C GLY A 23 -8.38 -1.12 25.77
N VAL A 24 -7.30 -1.41 25.03
CA VAL A 24 -6.18 -2.25 25.48
C VAL A 24 -5.31 -1.54 26.52
N LYS A 25 -4.93 -2.25 27.58
CA LYS A 25 -4.09 -1.74 28.69
C LYS A 25 -2.79 -2.54 28.81
N GLY A 26 -1.74 -1.90 29.32
CA GLY A 26 -0.47 -2.57 29.62
C GLY A 26 0.22 -3.17 28.38
N LEU A 27 0.69 -4.41 28.49
CA LEU A 27 1.46 -5.09 27.44
C LEU A 27 0.65 -5.34 26.15
N GLN A 28 -0.67 -5.48 26.27
CA GLN A 28 -1.57 -5.61 25.12
C GLN A 28 -1.55 -4.38 24.20
N ARG A 29 -1.21 -3.20 24.72
CA ARG A 29 -1.05 -1.98 23.91
C ARG A 29 0.12 -2.09 22.93
N TRP A 30 1.23 -2.72 23.34
CA TRP A 30 2.38 -2.93 22.46
C TRP A 30 2.07 -3.95 21.37
N LEU A 31 1.38 -5.03 21.73
CA LEU A 31 0.92 -6.02 20.76
C LEU A 31 -0.06 -5.41 19.76
N ALA A 32 -1.05 -4.63 20.23
CA ALA A 32 -1.97 -3.93 19.36
C ALA A 32 -1.26 -2.91 18.46
N ALA A 33 -0.25 -2.20 18.97
CA ALA A 33 0.56 -1.30 18.16
C ALA A 33 1.34 -2.04 17.06
N HIS A 34 1.91 -3.21 17.36
CA HIS A 34 2.58 -4.05 16.37
C HIS A 34 1.62 -4.58 15.31
N TRP A 35 0.39 -4.91 15.71
CA TRP A 35 -0.66 -5.42 14.83
C TRP A 35 -1.37 -4.35 14.01
N THR A 36 -1.07 -3.06 14.25
CA THR A 36 -1.73 -1.95 13.55
C THR A 36 -1.15 -1.80 12.15
N ILE A 37 -1.86 -2.38 11.19
CA ILE A 37 -1.63 -2.24 9.75
C ILE A 37 -2.90 -1.74 9.05
N ASP A 38 -2.78 -1.22 7.82
CA ASP A 38 -3.91 -0.68 7.05
C ASP A 38 -5.07 -1.68 6.96
N GLU A 39 -4.77 -2.97 6.73
CA GLU A 39 -5.75 -4.04 6.60
C GLU A 39 -6.51 -4.30 7.90
N SER A 40 -5.81 -4.30 9.04
CA SER A 40 -6.41 -4.46 10.36
C SER A 40 -7.25 -3.25 10.76
N ALA A 41 -6.81 -2.04 10.41
CA ALA A 41 -7.53 -0.81 10.67
C ALA A 41 -8.79 -0.71 9.80
N ALA A 42 -8.68 -1.01 8.50
CA ALA A 42 -9.79 -1.03 7.56
C ALA A 42 -10.84 -2.08 7.94
N THR A 43 -10.41 -3.31 8.25
CA THR A 43 -11.32 -4.40 8.65
C THR A 43 -12.02 -4.08 9.96
N ALA A 44 -11.33 -3.46 10.92
CA ALA A 44 -11.94 -3.02 12.17
C ALA A 44 -12.94 -1.88 11.93
N SER A 45 -12.60 -0.87 11.13
CA SER A 45 -13.49 0.28 10.87
C SER A 45 -14.72 -0.08 10.03
N GLY A 46 -14.68 -1.19 9.29
CA GLY A 46 -15.80 -1.66 8.47
C GLY A 46 -16.89 -2.41 9.24
N GLN A 47 -16.73 -2.64 10.55
CA GLN A 47 -17.72 -3.34 11.38
C GLN A 47 -18.55 -2.36 12.22
N GLU A 48 -19.83 -2.64 12.40
CA GLU A 48 -20.74 -1.79 13.17
C GLU A 48 -20.68 -2.08 14.69
N GLU A 49 -20.53 -3.34 15.08
CA GLU A 49 -20.50 -3.75 16.49
C GLU A 49 -19.07 -3.72 17.07
N LEU A 50 -18.90 -3.12 18.25
CA LEU A 50 -17.58 -3.02 18.93
C LEU A 50 -16.87 -4.38 19.13
N ALA A 51 -17.62 -5.46 19.40
CA ALA A 51 -17.05 -6.79 19.54
C ALA A 51 -16.48 -7.30 18.21
N GLU A 52 -17.19 -7.05 17.11
CA GLU A 52 -16.75 -7.43 15.77
C GLU A 52 -15.61 -6.55 15.26
N GLN A 53 -15.59 -5.26 15.58
CA GLN A 53 -14.46 -4.37 15.27
C GLN A 53 -13.16 -4.90 15.90
N ARG A 54 -13.21 -5.31 17.17
CA ARG A 54 -12.07 -5.92 17.88
C ARG A 54 -11.65 -7.25 17.26
N ARG A 55 -12.62 -8.11 16.95
CA ARG A 55 -12.34 -9.41 16.31
C ARG A 55 -11.71 -9.21 14.93
N GLY A 56 -12.26 -8.29 14.14
CA GLY A 56 -11.77 -7.92 12.81
C GLY A 56 -10.33 -7.43 12.85
N PHE A 57 -9.99 -6.55 13.80
CA PHE A 57 -8.62 -6.07 14.01
C PHE A 57 -7.62 -7.22 14.21
N TRP A 58 -7.90 -8.11 15.17
CA TRP A 58 -6.97 -9.20 15.52
C TRP A 58 -6.88 -10.25 14.42
N VAL A 59 -8.01 -10.66 13.86
CA VAL A 59 -8.07 -11.70 12.81
C VAL A 59 -7.39 -11.22 11.53
N ALA A 60 -7.65 -9.99 11.09
CA ALA A 60 -7.04 -9.45 9.87
C ALA A 60 -5.50 -9.37 10.02
N GLY A 61 -5.00 -8.78 11.11
CA GLY A 61 -3.55 -8.71 11.30
C GLY A 61 -2.91 -10.09 11.50
N ALA A 62 -3.62 -11.06 12.09
CA ALA A 62 -3.10 -12.43 12.26
C ALA A 62 -3.01 -13.16 10.92
N GLY A 63 -4.04 -13.01 10.09
CA GLY A 63 -4.06 -13.53 8.73
C GLY A 63 -2.90 -12.95 7.92
N VAL A 64 -2.75 -11.62 7.91
CA VAL A 64 -1.65 -10.95 7.18
C VAL A 64 -0.30 -11.39 7.71
N PHE A 65 -0.10 -11.44 9.04
CA PHE A 65 1.17 -11.85 9.63
C PHE A 65 1.52 -13.30 9.26
N ALA A 66 0.58 -14.24 9.38
CA ALA A 66 0.81 -15.63 9.04
C ALA A 66 1.12 -15.79 7.55
N LEU A 67 0.35 -15.15 6.68
CA LEU A 67 0.52 -15.21 5.23
C LEU A 67 1.84 -14.57 4.81
N TRP A 68 2.21 -13.44 5.42
CA TRP A 68 3.48 -12.75 5.19
C TRP A 68 4.67 -13.66 5.51
N ASN A 69 4.69 -14.29 6.68
CA ASN A 69 5.77 -15.19 7.07
C ASN A 69 5.82 -16.43 6.18
N LEU A 70 4.65 -17.01 5.84
CA LEU A 70 4.56 -18.16 4.96
C LEU A 70 5.12 -17.87 3.57
N PHE A 71 4.67 -16.80 2.91
CA PHE A 71 5.16 -16.44 1.58
C PHE A 71 6.60 -15.95 1.59
N THR A 72 7.07 -15.33 2.68
CA THR A 72 8.49 -15.00 2.85
C THR A 72 9.35 -16.27 2.94
N LEU A 73 8.92 -17.25 3.72
CA LEU A 73 9.60 -18.54 3.83
C LEU A 73 9.60 -19.27 2.49
N LEU A 74 8.44 -19.37 1.83
CA LEU A 74 8.32 -19.97 0.50
C LEU A 74 9.22 -19.24 -0.51
N GLY A 75 9.22 -17.90 -0.51
CA GLY A 75 10.07 -17.08 -1.35
C GLY A 75 11.57 -17.31 -1.09
N ALA A 76 11.98 -17.43 0.18
CA ALA A 76 13.36 -17.69 0.55
C ALA A 76 13.82 -19.10 0.11
N LEU A 77 12.97 -20.12 0.34
CA LEU A 77 13.25 -21.50 -0.06
C LEU A 77 13.30 -21.65 -1.59
N MET A 78 12.31 -21.11 -2.29
CA MET A 78 12.25 -21.14 -3.75
C MET A 78 13.36 -20.30 -4.37
N GLY A 79 13.66 -19.12 -3.82
CA GLY A 79 14.74 -18.25 -4.27
C GLY A 79 16.11 -18.93 -4.16
N ASN A 80 16.37 -19.64 -3.06
CA ASN A 80 17.60 -20.41 -2.89
C ASN A 80 17.69 -21.61 -3.86
N ALA A 81 16.56 -22.22 -4.23
CA ALA A 81 16.50 -23.33 -5.16
C ALA A 81 16.59 -22.92 -6.64
N LEU A 82 16.10 -21.73 -7.01
CA LEU A 82 16.00 -21.24 -8.38
C LEU A 82 17.30 -20.63 -8.94
N GLY A 83 18.30 -20.37 -8.11
CA GLY A 83 19.57 -19.77 -8.55
C GLY A 83 19.40 -18.33 -9.04
N ASP A 84 19.67 -18.06 -10.31
CA ASP A 84 19.58 -16.70 -10.88
C ASP A 84 18.12 -16.28 -11.16
N THR A 85 17.49 -15.67 -10.16
CA THR A 85 16.08 -15.22 -10.19
C THR A 85 15.78 -14.20 -11.30
N ARG A 86 16.81 -13.50 -11.83
CA ARG A 86 16.66 -12.55 -12.94
C ARG A 86 16.25 -13.23 -14.23
N ARG A 87 16.62 -14.50 -14.43
CA ARG A 87 16.24 -15.25 -15.64
C ARG A 87 14.74 -15.53 -15.72
N PHE A 88 14.06 -15.53 -14.58
CA PHE A 88 12.62 -15.80 -14.48
C PHE A 88 11.76 -14.53 -14.43
N GLY A 89 12.36 -13.34 -14.56
CA GLY A 89 11.62 -12.07 -14.53
C GLY A 89 11.01 -11.74 -13.16
N LEU A 90 11.51 -12.37 -12.08
CA LEU A 90 11.01 -12.16 -10.72
C LEU A 90 11.30 -10.75 -10.18
N ASP A 91 12.25 -10.04 -10.79
CA ASP A 91 12.53 -8.62 -10.58
C ASP A 91 11.35 -7.71 -10.98
N GLY A 92 10.51 -8.16 -11.91
CA GLY A 92 9.28 -7.48 -12.32
C GLY A 92 8.03 -7.82 -11.50
N ALA A 93 8.10 -8.80 -10.59
CA ALA A 93 6.90 -9.32 -9.90
C ALA A 93 6.15 -8.25 -9.10
N ALA A 94 6.89 -7.38 -8.39
CA ALA A 94 6.29 -6.27 -7.65
C ALA A 94 5.58 -5.28 -8.58
N VAL A 95 6.20 -4.95 -9.72
CA VAL A 95 5.61 -4.06 -10.73
C VAL A 95 4.36 -4.68 -11.33
N ALA A 96 4.39 -5.97 -11.66
CA ALA A 96 3.24 -6.71 -12.18
C ALA A 96 2.08 -6.74 -11.18
N ALA A 97 2.35 -6.93 -9.89
CA ALA A 97 1.32 -6.88 -8.85
C ALA A 97 0.67 -5.49 -8.76
N PHE A 98 1.45 -4.41 -8.78
CA PHE A 98 0.91 -3.04 -8.79
C PHE A 98 0.10 -2.75 -10.06
N LEU A 99 0.56 -3.20 -11.23
CA LEU A 99 -0.20 -3.08 -12.48
C LEU A 99 -1.52 -3.86 -12.41
N GLY A 100 -1.53 -5.05 -11.80
CA GLY A 100 -2.74 -5.82 -11.56
C GLY A 100 -3.74 -5.09 -10.66
N LEU A 101 -3.28 -4.41 -9.61
CA LEU A 101 -4.13 -3.57 -8.76
C LEU A 101 -4.60 -2.29 -9.45
N LEU A 102 -3.80 -1.75 -10.37
CA LEU A 102 -4.14 -0.57 -11.15
C LEU A 102 -5.16 -0.89 -12.26
N TRP A 103 -5.11 -2.10 -12.83
CA TRP A 103 -5.90 -2.50 -14.00
C TRP A 103 -7.41 -2.22 -13.87
N PRO A 104 -8.11 -2.59 -12.77
CA PRO A 104 -9.54 -2.29 -12.62
C PRO A 104 -9.86 -0.79 -12.59
N ARG A 105 -8.87 0.06 -12.26
CA ARG A 105 -9.02 1.51 -12.23
C ARG A 105 -8.85 2.16 -13.61
N LEU A 106 -8.31 1.44 -14.59
CA LEU A 106 -8.04 1.94 -15.95
C LEU A 106 -9.20 1.67 -16.91
N ASN A 107 -10.44 1.88 -16.47
CA ASN A 107 -11.64 1.54 -17.27
C ASN A 107 -12.15 2.69 -18.15
N ALA A 108 -11.44 3.81 -18.22
CA ALA A 108 -11.82 4.98 -19.02
C ALA A 108 -10.61 5.62 -19.69
N ARG A 109 -10.87 6.38 -20.77
CA ARG A 109 -9.83 7.02 -21.59
C ARG A 109 -8.99 8.00 -20.79
N GLU A 110 -9.60 8.73 -19.86
CA GLU A 110 -8.90 9.73 -19.05
C GLU A 110 -7.94 9.10 -18.02
N PRO A 111 -8.35 8.15 -17.15
CA PRO A 111 -7.42 7.42 -16.28
C PRO A 111 -6.27 6.76 -17.03
N VAL A 112 -6.53 6.19 -18.22
CA VAL A 112 -5.49 5.60 -19.08
C VAL A 112 -4.54 6.67 -19.59
N ALA A 113 -5.05 7.80 -20.10
CA ALA A 113 -4.22 8.89 -20.58
C ALA A 113 -3.33 9.47 -19.47
N LEU A 114 -3.89 9.65 -18.27
CA LEU A 114 -3.14 10.13 -17.11
C LEU A 114 -2.07 9.11 -16.68
N ALA A 115 -2.39 7.82 -16.63
CA ALA A 115 -1.44 6.77 -16.31
C ALA A 115 -0.27 6.73 -17.31
N LEU A 116 -0.55 6.83 -18.61
CA LEU A 116 0.46 6.89 -19.65
C LEU A 116 1.33 8.15 -19.54
N ALA A 117 0.72 9.32 -19.29
CA ALA A 117 1.44 10.57 -19.11
C ALA A 117 2.39 10.52 -17.89
N CYS A 118 1.89 10.05 -16.75
CA CYS A 118 2.71 9.84 -15.54
C CYS A 118 3.82 8.81 -15.78
N GLY A 119 3.54 7.72 -16.48
CA GLY A 119 4.52 6.71 -16.85
C GLY A 119 5.63 7.27 -17.75
N LEU A 120 5.27 8.06 -18.76
CA LEU A 120 6.21 8.72 -19.65
C LEU A 120 7.10 9.72 -18.91
N VAL A 121 6.52 10.59 -18.08
CA VAL A 121 7.29 11.55 -17.27
C VAL A 121 8.25 10.81 -16.33
N THR A 122 7.81 9.73 -15.70
CA THR A 122 8.66 8.91 -14.83
C THR A 122 9.81 8.28 -15.61
N ALA A 123 9.53 7.68 -16.77
CA ALA A 123 10.54 7.04 -17.61
C ALA A 123 11.58 8.03 -18.14
N LEU A 124 11.14 9.23 -18.52
CA LEU A 124 12.04 10.29 -18.96
C LEU A 124 12.88 10.84 -17.80
N ALA A 125 12.33 10.98 -16.61
CA ALA A 125 13.01 11.57 -15.46
C ALA A 125 14.02 10.62 -14.78
N ILE A 126 13.87 9.30 -14.94
CA ILE A 126 14.65 8.30 -14.18
C ILE A 126 16.16 8.42 -14.37
N SER A 127 16.61 8.88 -15.56
CA SER A 127 18.03 9.04 -15.89
C SER A 127 18.64 10.37 -15.42
N TRP A 128 17.82 11.34 -15.01
CA TRP A 128 18.26 12.72 -14.74
C TRP A 128 18.18 13.12 -13.28
N VAL A 129 17.39 12.40 -12.48
CA VAL A 129 17.02 12.83 -11.14
C VAL A 129 17.22 11.70 -10.13
N PRO A 130 17.60 12.00 -8.86
CA PRO A 130 17.77 10.96 -7.85
C PRO A 130 16.55 10.05 -7.66
N PRO A 131 16.75 8.80 -7.19
CA PRO A 131 15.67 7.88 -6.89
C PRO A 131 14.60 8.49 -5.98
N GLY A 132 13.34 8.30 -6.35
CA GLY A 132 12.17 8.82 -5.63
C GLY A 132 11.62 10.15 -6.16
N VAL A 133 12.44 10.99 -6.81
CA VAL A 133 11.97 12.25 -7.42
C VAL A 133 11.08 12.03 -8.65
N PRO A 134 11.33 11.05 -9.54
CA PRO A 134 10.41 10.77 -10.66
C PRO A 134 8.96 10.53 -10.21
N ILE A 135 8.76 9.90 -9.05
CA ILE A 135 7.44 9.63 -8.47
C ILE A 135 6.77 10.94 -8.01
N LEU A 136 7.54 11.88 -7.45
CA LEU A 136 7.01 13.19 -7.04
C LEU A 136 6.59 14.02 -8.26
N LEU A 137 7.32 13.94 -9.37
CA LEU A 137 6.96 14.59 -10.63
C LEU A 137 5.65 14.01 -11.20
N ALA A 138 5.51 12.68 -11.19
CA ALA A 138 4.26 12.03 -11.60
C ALA A 138 3.07 12.43 -10.69
N ALA A 139 3.28 12.51 -9.37
CA ALA A 139 2.26 12.95 -8.44
C ALA A 139 1.85 14.42 -8.66
N ALA A 140 2.82 15.31 -8.91
CA ALA A 140 2.56 16.71 -9.24
C ALA A 140 1.78 16.85 -10.56
N LEU A 141 2.14 16.07 -11.58
CA LEU A 141 1.39 16.01 -12.84
C LEU A 141 -0.05 15.55 -12.61
N GLY A 142 -0.25 14.49 -11.82
CA GLY A 142 -1.59 14.00 -11.47
C GLY A 142 -2.44 15.03 -10.74
N ALA A 143 -1.84 15.72 -9.76
CA ALA A 143 -2.51 16.80 -9.03
C ALA A 143 -2.88 17.96 -9.96
N PHE A 144 -1.97 18.38 -10.83
CA PHE A 144 -2.23 19.44 -11.81
C PHE A 144 -3.32 19.03 -12.81
N TRP A 145 -3.28 17.80 -13.32
CA TRP A 145 -4.30 17.28 -14.23
C TRP A 145 -5.68 17.29 -13.59
N GLY A 146 -5.80 16.78 -12.36
CA GLY A 146 -7.07 16.78 -11.62
C GLY A 146 -7.57 18.18 -11.26
N TRP A 147 -6.67 19.15 -11.08
CA TRP A 147 -7.05 20.55 -10.85
C TRP A 147 -7.60 21.22 -12.12
N VAL A 148 -6.98 20.95 -13.27
CA VAL A 148 -7.40 21.52 -14.57
C VAL A 148 -8.65 20.82 -15.12
N ARG A 149 -8.83 19.54 -14.80
CA ARG A 149 -10.01 18.75 -15.14
C ARG A 149 -10.62 18.17 -13.87
N PRO A 150 -11.38 18.97 -13.10
CA PRO A 150 -12.18 18.42 -12.02
C PRO A 150 -13.13 17.41 -12.66
N SER A 151 -12.95 16.13 -12.36
CA SER A 151 -13.88 15.10 -12.80
C SER A 151 -15.26 15.45 -12.27
N GLU A 152 -16.28 15.47 -13.14
CA GLU A 152 -17.70 15.46 -12.76
C GLU A 152 -18.05 14.12 -12.06
N ALA A 153 -17.40 13.84 -10.93
CA ALA A 153 -17.58 12.64 -10.13
C ALA A 153 -18.49 12.90 -8.91
N GLU A 154 -19.34 13.93 -9.00
CA GLU A 154 -20.35 14.24 -7.98
C GLU A 154 -21.68 14.62 -8.68
N GLN A 155 -22.28 13.62 -9.33
CA GLN A 155 -23.75 13.43 -9.42
C GLN A 155 -24.06 11.94 -9.25
#